data_AF-A0AAD7N8U3-F1
#
_entry.id   AF-A0AAD7N8U3-F1
#
_cell.length_a   1.000
_cell.length_b   1.000
_cell.length_c   1.000
_cell.angle_alpha   90.00
_cell.angle_beta   90.00
_cell.angle_gamma   90.00
#
_symmetry.space_group_name_H-M   'P 1'
#
loop_
_entity.id
_entity.type
_entity.pdbx_description
1 polymer ?
#
loop_
_entity_poly.entity_id
_entity_poly.type
_entity_poly.pdbx_seq_one_letter_code
_entity_poly.pdbx_strand_id
1 'polypeptide(L)'
;MACIGHFSRVREALKQRASDLHFLVCAADADITIASSDGILFKLHRKNLEFHSDIFANAADTTQHDTDSGAGDIVHLSESADVLDLLFQYMYRQPQPVLKDVQFDVCAGLAEAAEKYVVYSATPATKLRLSNSVVKHPLEVLNYAARHNHNKLANEAARLSMGLPVAQAVKTLAPDTFVKWAEFYDYWHERSREILATCCVRQKDAKADNNTVDALRSITPVTLTAQS
;
A
#
# COMPACT_ATOMS: atom_id res chain seq x y z
N MET A 1 -31.13 22.86 32.95
CA MET A 1 -29.84 23.56 33.10
C MET A 1 -28.62 22.60 33.02
N ALA A 2 -28.72 21.44 32.33
CA ALA A 2 -27.68 20.40 32.30
C ALA A 2 -26.90 20.28 30.98
N CYS A 3 -27.33 20.97 29.91
CA CYS A 3 -26.74 20.79 28.57
C CYS A 3 -25.44 21.59 28.34
N ILE A 4 -25.19 22.64 29.13
CA ILE A 4 -24.03 23.54 28.92
C ILE A 4 -22.74 22.90 29.46
N GLY A 5 -22.81 22.16 30.58
CA GLY A 5 -21.63 21.54 31.19
C GLY A 5 -21.06 20.32 30.44
N HIS A 6 -21.87 19.66 29.61
CA HIS A 6 -21.42 18.52 28.79
C HIS A 6 -20.60 18.99 27.59
N PHE A 7 -21.03 20.07 26.91
CA PHE A 7 -20.26 20.69 25.84
C PHE A 7 -18.94 21.28 26.33
N SER A 8 -18.91 21.91 27.51
CA SER A 8 -17.67 22.41 28.11
C SER A 8 -16.69 21.28 28.44
N ARG A 9 -17.16 20.15 28.96
CA ARG A 9 -16.31 18.98 29.26
C ARG A 9 -15.80 18.25 28.02
N VAL A 10 -16.61 18.14 26.97
CA VAL A 10 -16.18 17.58 25.68
C VAL A 10 -15.16 18.51 25.03
N ARG A 11 -15.39 19.83 25.06
CA ARG A 11 -14.45 20.83 24.52
C ARG A 11 -13.13 20.88 25.30
N GLU A 12 -13.17 20.73 26.62
CA GLU A 12 -11.97 20.66 27.46
C GLU A 12 -11.24 19.32 27.29
N ALA A 13 -11.95 18.19 27.12
CA ALA A 13 -11.36 16.90 26.80
C ALA A 13 -10.74 16.87 25.39
N LEU A 14 -11.33 17.56 24.42
CA LEU A 14 -10.75 17.75 23.08
C LEU A 14 -9.51 18.67 23.12
N LYS A 15 -9.51 19.71 23.96
CA LYS A 15 -8.32 20.54 24.20
C LYS A 15 -7.21 19.79 24.92
N GLN A 16 -7.54 18.96 25.91
CA GLN A 16 -6.59 18.13 26.64
C GLN A 16 -5.99 17.04 25.73
N ARG A 17 -6.80 16.47 24.84
CA ARG A 17 -6.34 15.52 23.80
C ARG A 17 -5.50 16.20 22.71
N ALA A 18 -5.77 17.48 22.43
CA ALA A 18 -4.95 18.31 21.53
C ALA A 18 -3.63 18.79 22.17
N SER A 19 -3.52 18.83 23.51
CA SER A 19 -2.25 19.11 24.20
C SER A 19 -1.35 17.89 24.34
N ASP A 20 -1.92 16.68 24.27
CA ASP A 20 -1.18 15.41 24.26
C ASP A 20 -0.77 14.95 22.85
N LEU A 21 -1.07 15.77 21.83
CA LEU A 21 -0.71 15.55 20.43
C LEU A 21 0.80 15.74 20.25
N HIS A 22 1.53 14.64 20.30
CA HIS A 22 2.97 14.61 20.00
C HIS A 22 3.18 14.93 18.51
N PHE A 23 3.53 16.18 18.19
CA PHE A 23 3.88 16.58 16.83
C PHE A 23 5.19 15.87 16.42
N LEU A 24 5.16 14.88 15.52
CA LEU A 24 6.40 14.26 15.02
C LEU A 24 7.14 15.14 13.99
N VAL A 25 6.41 15.92 13.18
CA VAL A 25 6.97 16.97 12.31
C VAL A 25 6.35 18.31 12.66
N CYS A 26 7.11 19.15 13.34
CA CYS A 26 6.71 20.50 13.72
C CYS A 26 7.80 21.50 13.37
N ALA A 27 7.62 22.21 12.26
CA ALA A 27 8.42 23.41 12.00
C ALA A 27 7.85 24.60 12.76
N ALA A 28 8.70 25.38 13.42
CA ALA A 28 8.29 26.57 14.16
C ALA A 28 7.82 27.70 13.22
N ASP A 29 8.34 27.71 12.00
CA ASP A 29 8.09 28.63 10.90
C ASP A 29 7.10 28.07 9.84
N ALA A 30 6.33 27.05 10.21
CA ALA A 30 5.32 26.44 9.34
C ALA A 30 4.25 27.45 8.86
N ASP A 31 3.88 27.34 7.59
CA ASP A 31 2.87 28.17 6.90
C ASP A 31 1.61 27.36 6.51
N ILE A 32 1.57 26.07 6.84
CA ILE A 32 0.40 25.19 6.67
C ILE A 32 0.29 24.20 7.84
N THR A 33 -0.95 23.92 8.25
CA THR A 33 -1.27 22.86 9.20
C THR A 33 -2.07 21.76 8.51
N ILE A 34 -1.61 20.51 8.64
CA ILE A 34 -2.29 19.33 8.12
C ILE A 34 -2.74 18.45 9.29
N ALA A 35 -3.97 17.93 9.24
CA ALA A 35 -4.50 16.98 10.19
C ALA A 35 -4.60 15.57 9.58
N SER A 36 -4.12 14.57 10.30
CA SER A 36 -4.36 13.15 9.97
C SER A 36 -5.79 12.71 10.31
N SER A 37 -6.17 11.51 9.88
CA SER A 37 -7.48 10.94 10.17
C SER A 37 -7.69 10.56 11.64
N ASP A 38 -6.62 10.31 12.38
CA ASP A 38 -6.59 10.11 13.84
C ASP A 38 -6.42 11.42 14.63
N GLY A 39 -6.43 12.57 13.94
CA GLY A 39 -6.53 13.91 14.54
C GLY A 39 -5.20 14.51 14.99
N ILE A 40 -4.07 13.92 14.60
CA ILE A 40 -2.73 14.50 14.83
C ILE A 40 -2.48 15.64 13.85
N LEU A 41 -1.93 16.74 14.35
CA LEU A 41 -1.61 17.92 13.56
C LEU A 41 -0.13 17.92 13.18
N PHE A 42 0.14 18.31 11.95
CA PHE A 42 1.47 18.47 11.37
C PHE A 42 1.64 19.92 10.94
N LYS A 43 2.73 20.55 11.38
CA LYS A 43 3.07 21.92 11.01
C LYS A 43 4.20 21.90 9.99
N LEU A 44 3.86 22.21 8.74
CA LEU A 44 4.70 21.97 7.57
C LEU A 44 4.93 23.25 6.76
N HIS A 45 5.83 23.16 5.79
CA HIS A 45 6.10 24.20 4.81
C HIS A 45 5.44 23.83 3.48
N ARG A 46 4.51 24.67 3.03
CA ARG A 46 3.80 24.52 1.76
C ARG A 46 4.77 24.34 0.60
N LYS A 47 5.84 25.12 0.55
CA LYS A 47 6.90 25.03 -0.46
C LYS A 47 7.55 23.64 -0.54
N ASN A 48 7.71 22.94 0.58
CA ASN A 48 8.27 21.58 0.58
C ASN A 48 7.27 20.58 0.01
N LEU A 49 5.99 20.74 0.34
CA LEU A 49 4.92 19.89 -0.20
C LEU A 49 4.78 20.08 -1.71
N GLU A 50 4.73 21.32 -2.18
CA GLU A 50 4.65 21.72 -3.59
C GLU A 50 5.80 21.13 -4.42
N PHE A 51 7.03 21.17 -3.88
CA PHE A 51 8.20 20.67 -4.60
C PHE A 51 8.14 19.15 -4.83
N HIS A 52 7.44 18.40 -3.98
CA HIS A 52 7.40 16.94 -4.03
C HIS A 52 6.08 16.40 -4.58
N SER A 53 5.07 17.25 -4.78
CA SER A 53 3.73 16.84 -5.19
C SER A 53 2.92 18.00 -5.77
N ASP A 54 2.51 17.85 -7.03
CA ASP A 54 1.64 18.82 -7.71
C ASP A 54 0.25 18.91 -7.07
N ILE A 55 -0.18 17.87 -6.35
CA ILE A 55 -1.49 17.84 -5.67
C ILE A 55 -1.52 18.85 -4.53
N PHE A 56 -0.41 19.00 -3.80
CA PHE A 56 -0.32 19.99 -2.72
C PHE A 56 -0.14 21.42 -3.25
N ALA A 57 0.37 21.60 -4.47
CA ALA A 57 0.42 22.92 -5.12
C ALA A 57 -0.96 23.46 -5.47
N ASN A 58 -1.88 22.62 -5.95
CA ASN A 58 -3.22 23.05 -6.30
C ASN A 58 -4.13 23.25 -5.06
N ALA A 59 -3.90 22.47 -4.00
CA ALA A 59 -4.63 22.64 -2.74
C ALA A 59 -4.31 23.98 -2.06
N ALA A 60 -3.13 24.54 -2.30
CA ALA A 60 -2.73 25.85 -1.79
C ALA A 60 -3.51 27.01 -2.36
N ASP A 61 -3.81 26.95 -3.66
CA ASP A 61 -4.48 28.03 -4.38
C ASP A 61 -5.95 28.17 -3.95
N THR A 62 -6.57 27.05 -3.55
CA THR A 62 -7.98 27.03 -3.12
C THR A 62 -8.17 27.59 -1.71
N THR A 63 -7.13 27.56 -0.86
CA THR A 63 -7.20 28.08 0.53
C THR A 63 -7.01 29.59 0.64
N GLN A 64 -6.70 30.31 -0.45
CA GLN A 64 -6.50 31.76 -0.39
C GLN A 64 -7.81 32.57 -0.38
N HIS A 65 -8.96 31.94 -0.60
CA HIS A 65 -10.18 32.71 -0.91
C HIS A 65 -11.21 32.87 0.21
N ASP A 66 -11.10 32.16 1.34
CA ASP A 66 -12.11 32.21 2.40
C ASP A 66 -11.50 32.14 3.82
N THR A 67 -11.22 33.30 4.44
CA THR A 67 -11.85 33.74 5.72
C THR A 67 -10.97 34.62 6.62
N ASP A 68 -11.62 35.71 7.02
CA ASP A 68 -11.27 36.73 7.99
C ASP A 68 -11.33 36.20 9.45
N SER A 69 -10.68 35.07 9.73
CA SER A 69 -10.68 34.44 11.06
C SER A 69 -9.32 33.81 11.31
N GLY A 70 -8.57 34.34 12.29
CA GLY A 70 -7.17 34.00 12.60
C GLY A 70 -6.87 32.57 13.07
N ALA A 71 -7.60 31.57 12.59
CA ALA A 71 -7.24 30.15 12.68
C ALA A 71 -6.84 29.71 11.26
N GLY A 72 -5.53 29.62 11.00
CA GLY A 72 -5.02 29.17 9.70
C GLY A 72 -5.64 27.83 9.31
N ASP A 73 -6.07 27.74 8.05
CA ASP A 73 -6.82 26.60 7.53
C ASP A 73 -6.08 25.28 7.77
N ILE A 74 -6.77 24.36 8.47
CA ILE A 74 -6.27 23.01 8.72
C ILE A 74 -6.73 22.12 7.57
N VAL A 75 -5.78 21.54 6.83
CA VAL A 75 -6.07 20.60 5.75
C VAL A 75 -6.21 19.20 6.34
N HIS A 76 -7.36 18.55 6.17
CA HIS A 76 -7.59 17.19 6.66
C HIS A 76 -7.26 16.14 5.61
N LEU A 77 -6.41 15.16 5.96
CA LEU A 77 -6.08 14.00 5.14
C LEU A 77 -6.67 12.72 5.73
N SER A 78 -6.85 11.70 4.89
CA SER A 78 -7.50 10.43 5.26
C SER A 78 -6.56 9.42 5.92
N GLU A 79 -5.27 9.65 5.83
CA GLU A 79 -4.18 8.79 6.27
C GLU A 79 -3.92 8.97 7.77
N SER A 80 -3.44 7.92 8.43
CA SER A 80 -3.06 7.98 9.85
C SER A 80 -1.80 8.82 10.06
N ALA A 81 -1.58 9.25 11.30
CA ALA A 81 -0.40 10.02 11.67
C ALA A 81 0.90 9.30 11.32
N ASP A 82 1.02 8.00 11.59
CA ASP A 82 2.24 7.22 11.30
C ASP A 82 2.58 7.18 9.80
N VAL A 83 1.56 7.13 8.94
CA VAL A 83 1.75 7.14 7.48
C VAL A 83 2.16 8.52 7.02
N LEU A 84 1.47 9.56 7.48
CA LEU A 84 1.75 10.95 7.11
C LEU A 84 3.11 11.42 7.60
N ASP A 85 3.51 11.00 8.80
CA ASP A 85 4.83 11.32 9.35
C ASP A 85 5.95 10.84 8.41
N LEU A 86 5.91 9.56 8.02
CA LEU A 86 6.88 9.02 7.06
C LEU A 86 6.79 9.73 5.70
N LEU A 87 5.57 9.98 5.20
CA LEU A 87 5.36 10.66 3.92
C LEU A 87 6.00 12.06 3.92
N PHE A 88 5.77 12.84 4.98
CA PHE A 88 6.36 14.17 5.12
C PHE A 88 7.87 14.10 5.32
N GLN A 89 8.40 13.06 5.96
CA GLN A 89 9.84 12.88 6.04
C GLN A 89 10.49 12.77 4.65
N TYR A 90 9.85 12.07 3.70
CA TYR A 90 10.29 11.97 2.30
C TYR A 90 10.21 13.28 1.51
N MET A 91 9.45 14.28 2.00
CA MET A 91 9.28 15.61 1.38
C MET A 91 10.19 16.68 1.98
N TYR A 92 10.94 16.34 3.03
CA TYR A 92 11.84 17.27 3.70
C TYR A 92 13.30 16.96 3.37
N ARG A 93 14.13 17.99 3.45
CA ARG A 93 15.56 17.88 3.20
C ARG A 93 16.26 17.19 4.37
N GLN A 94 16.23 15.86 4.36
CA GLN A 94 16.86 15.02 5.38
C GLN A 94 17.28 13.66 4.78
N PRO A 95 18.06 12.85 5.52
CA PRO A 95 18.28 11.45 5.15
C PRO A 95 16.95 10.71 5.02
N GLN A 96 16.79 9.94 3.93
CA GLN A 96 15.53 9.23 3.68
C GLN A 96 15.28 8.18 4.75
N PRO A 97 14.03 8.05 5.26
CA PRO A 97 13.73 7.10 6.31
C PRO A 97 13.91 5.66 5.83
N VAL A 98 14.39 4.80 6.72
CA VAL A 98 14.63 3.38 6.42
C VAL A 98 13.39 2.59 6.78
N LEU A 99 12.73 1.99 5.80
CA LEU A 99 11.46 1.27 5.99
C LEU A 99 11.62 -0.17 6.52
N LYS A 100 12.85 -0.63 6.80
CA LYS A 100 13.13 -2.03 7.15
C LYS A 100 12.38 -2.49 8.40
N ASP A 101 12.39 -1.66 9.44
CA ASP A 101 11.82 -1.98 10.75
C ASP A 101 10.42 -1.38 10.95
N VAL A 102 9.90 -0.70 9.92
CA VAL A 102 8.53 -0.17 9.90
C VAL A 102 7.54 -1.32 9.68
N GLN A 103 6.43 -1.25 10.42
CA GLN A 103 5.36 -2.23 10.34
C GLN A 103 4.74 -2.27 8.95
N PHE A 104 4.36 -3.47 8.51
CA PHE A 104 3.88 -3.68 7.14
C PHE A 104 2.67 -2.81 6.80
N ASP A 105 1.70 -2.70 7.69
CA ASP A 105 0.48 -1.91 7.46
C ASP A 105 0.78 -0.43 7.26
N VAL A 106 1.75 0.12 8.02
CA VAL A 106 2.22 1.49 7.85
C VAL A 106 2.96 1.66 6.53
N CYS A 107 3.82 0.69 6.14
CA CYS A 107 4.48 0.71 4.83
C CYS A 107 3.49 0.62 3.66
N ALA A 108 2.45 -0.20 3.78
CA ALA A 108 1.41 -0.34 2.77
C ALA A 108 0.59 0.96 2.66
N GLY A 109 0.22 1.55 3.79
CA GLY A 109 -0.43 2.87 3.84
C GLY A 109 0.45 3.97 3.24
N LEU A 110 1.75 3.98 3.53
CA LEU A 110 2.71 4.88 2.92
C LEU A 110 2.85 4.68 1.41
N ALA A 111 2.81 3.43 0.93
CA ALA A 111 2.83 3.14 -0.50
C ALA A 111 1.60 3.70 -1.21
N GLU A 112 0.40 3.50 -0.66
CA GLU A 112 -0.85 4.07 -1.17
C GLU A 112 -0.84 5.60 -1.13
N ALA A 113 -0.36 6.19 -0.04
CA ALA A 113 -0.24 7.64 0.10
C ALA A 113 0.77 8.24 -0.88
N ALA A 114 1.92 7.58 -1.08
CA ALA A 114 2.94 8.02 -2.02
C ALA A 114 2.43 8.03 -3.47
N GLU A 115 1.64 7.03 -3.86
CA GLU A 115 0.99 7.01 -5.19
C GLU A 115 -0.12 8.07 -5.28
N LYS A 116 -0.98 8.16 -4.25
CA LYS A 116 -2.09 9.13 -4.19
C LYS A 116 -1.62 10.57 -4.28
N TYR A 117 -0.55 10.91 -3.54
CA TYR A 117 0.03 12.25 -3.52
C TYR A 117 1.19 12.41 -4.49
N VAL A 118 1.49 11.40 -5.32
CA VAL A 118 2.52 11.45 -6.37
C VAL A 118 3.91 11.84 -5.82
N VAL A 119 4.29 11.25 -4.69
CA VAL A 119 5.53 11.55 -3.95
C VAL A 119 6.65 10.65 -4.45
N TYR A 120 7.26 11.06 -5.56
CA TYR A 120 8.25 10.25 -6.29
C TYR A 120 9.46 9.80 -5.44
N SER A 121 9.83 10.56 -4.40
CA SER A 121 10.93 10.19 -3.50
C SER A 121 10.62 8.95 -2.66
N ALA A 122 9.34 8.71 -2.33
CA ALA A 122 8.91 7.60 -1.50
C ALA A 122 8.62 6.32 -2.30
N THR A 123 8.08 6.45 -3.53
CA THR A 123 7.56 5.33 -4.33
C THR A 123 8.56 4.17 -4.54
N PRO A 124 9.85 4.42 -4.90
CA PRO A 124 10.81 3.33 -5.07
C PRO A 124 11.10 2.57 -3.76
N ALA A 125 11.18 3.30 -2.64
CA ALA A 125 11.49 2.73 -1.33
C ALA A 125 10.33 1.88 -0.81
N THR A 126 9.10 2.38 -0.93
CA THR A 126 7.89 1.63 -0.54
C THR A 126 7.71 0.41 -1.42
N LYS A 127 7.86 0.53 -2.74
CA LYS A 127 7.76 -0.60 -3.66
C LYS A 127 8.77 -1.71 -3.36
N LEU A 128 10.02 -1.36 -3.06
CA LEU A 128 11.05 -2.32 -2.65
C LEU A 128 10.68 -3.00 -1.31
N ARG A 129 10.13 -2.24 -0.37
CA ARG A 129 9.70 -2.80 0.93
C ARG A 129 8.53 -3.77 0.77
N LEU A 130 7.56 -3.44 -0.09
CA LEU A 130 6.42 -4.28 -0.42
C LEU A 130 6.85 -5.54 -1.17
N SER A 131 7.75 -5.43 -2.16
CA SER A 131 8.29 -6.60 -2.87
C SER A 131 9.01 -7.57 -1.94
N ASN A 132 9.80 -7.05 -0.99
CA ASN A 132 10.47 -7.90 0.00
C ASN A 132 9.50 -8.58 0.99
N SER A 133 8.25 -8.10 1.06
CA SER A 133 7.21 -8.63 1.94
C SER A 133 6.21 -9.53 1.23
N VAL A 134 6.32 -9.67 -0.09
CA VAL A 134 5.31 -10.36 -0.92
C VAL A 134 5.04 -11.79 -0.48
N VAL A 135 6.05 -12.49 0.03
CA VAL A 135 5.90 -13.86 0.56
C VAL A 135 5.02 -13.91 1.80
N LYS A 136 5.07 -12.88 2.65
CA LYS A 136 4.31 -12.81 3.91
C LYS A 136 2.91 -12.21 3.72
N HIS A 137 2.77 -11.26 2.80
CA HIS A 137 1.55 -10.48 2.56
C HIS A 137 1.18 -10.43 1.07
N PRO A 138 0.96 -11.58 0.41
CA PRO A 138 0.80 -11.61 -1.04
C PRO A 138 -0.51 -10.96 -1.51
N LEU A 139 -1.60 -11.03 -0.74
CA LEU A 139 -2.88 -10.43 -1.14
C LEU A 139 -2.86 -8.90 -1.04
N GLU A 140 -2.28 -8.38 0.04
CA GLU A 140 -2.13 -6.94 0.27
C GLU A 140 -1.20 -6.32 -0.80
N VAL A 141 -0.08 -6.98 -1.08
CA VAL A 141 0.86 -6.55 -2.12
C VAL A 141 0.24 -6.67 -3.51
N LEU A 142 -0.54 -7.72 -3.78
CA LEU A 142 -1.28 -7.85 -5.04
C LEU A 142 -2.27 -6.71 -5.22
N ASN A 143 -3.03 -6.37 -4.17
CA ASN A 143 -4.03 -5.30 -4.22
C ASN A 143 -3.38 -3.96 -4.59
N TYR A 144 -2.31 -3.60 -3.88
CA TYR A 144 -1.51 -2.41 -4.18
C TYR A 144 -0.97 -2.45 -5.62
N ALA A 145 -0.29 -3.54 -5.99
CA ALA A 145 0.38 -3.62 -7.28
C ALA A 145 -0.60 -3.58 -8.46
N ALA A 146 -1.79 -4.17 -8.32
CA ALA A 146 -2.82 -4.16 -9.34
C ALA A 146 -3.45 -2.77 -9.52
N ARG A 147 -3.67 -2.03 -8.43
CA ARG A 147 -4.26 -0.67 -8.48
C ARG A 147 -3.33 0.35 -9.13
N HIS A 148 -2.03 0.20 -8.91
CA HIS A 148 -1.00 1.13 -9.38
C HIS A 148 -0.24 0.63 -10.62
N ASN A 149 -0.78 -0.38 -11.32
CA ASN A 149 -0.21 -0.94 -12.56
C ASN A 149 1.23 -1.48 -12.44
N HIS A 150 1.63 -1.97 -11.27
CA HIS A 150 2.93 -2.62 -11.04
C HIS A 150 2.88 -4.10 -11.46
N ASN A 151 2.65 -4.35 -12.75
CA ASN A 151 2.33 -5.67 -13.31
C ASN A 151 3.29 -6.81 -12.91
N LYS A 152 4.60 -6.54 -12.86
CA LYS A 152 5.59 -7.56 -12.46
C LYS A 152 5.38 -8.02 -11.01
N LEU A 153 5.17 -7.07 -10.11
CA LEU A 153 4.92 -7.35 -8.69
C LEU A 153 3.53 -7.97 -8.50
N ALA A 154 2.52 -7.50 -9.23
CA ALA A 154 1.18 -8.07 -9.20
C ALA A 154 1.18 -9.56 -9.62
N ASN A 155 1.87 -9.91 -10.71
CA ASN A 155 1.96 -11.30 -11.16
C ASN A 155 2.69 -12.20 -10.15
N GLU A 156 3.76 -11.71 -9.54
CA GLU A 156 4.48 -12.44 -8.48
C GLU A 156 3.59 -12.67 -7.26
N ALA A 157 2.93 -11.61 -6.79
CA ALA A 157 2.01 -11.66 -5.66
C ALA A 157 0.81 -12.58 -5.93
N ALA A 158 0.23 -12.54 -7.13
CA ALA A 158 -0.84 -13.42 -7.57
C ALA A 158 -0.42 -14.89 -7.48
N ARG A 159 0.76 -15.25 -8.00
CA ARG A 159 1.29 -16.62 -7.91
C ARG A 159 1.46 -17.09 -6.46
N LEU A 160 1.99 -16.23 -5.59
CA LEU A 160 2.20 -16.56 -4.18
C LEU A 160 0.88 -16.65 -3.39
N SER A 161 -0.15 -15.92 -3.81
CA SER A 161 -1.47 -15.94 -3.17
C SER A 161 -2.33 -17.17 -3.52
N MET A 162 -1.96 -17.99 -4.51
CA MET A 162 -2.76 -19.15 -4.94
C MET A 162 -3.00 -20.20 -3.85
N GLY A 163 -2.12 -20.25 -2.83
CA GLY A 163 -2.28 -21.15 -1.68
C GLY A 163 -3.23 -20.63 -0.60
N LEU A 164 -3.75 -19.41 -0.73
CA LEU A 164 -4.58 -18.77 0.30
C LEU A 164 -6.07 -19.01 0.07
N PRO A 165 -6.88 -19.02 1.14
CA PRO A 165 -8.32 -19.17 1.02
C PRO A 165 -8.95 -18.03 0.21
N VAL A 166 -9.87 -18.37 -0.70
CA VAL A 166 -10.66 -17.40 -1.48
C VAL A 166 -11.39 -16.41 -0.56
N ALA A 167 -11.88 -16.87 0.59
CA ALA A 167 -12.54 -16.01 1.58
C ALA A 167 -11.62 -14.91 2.14
N GLN A 168 -10.31 -15.14 2.18
CA GLN A 168 -9.33 -14.11 2.54
C GLN A 168 -9.12 -13.14 1.39
N ALA A 169 -9.00 -13.64 0.15
CA ALA A 169 -8.87 -12.80 -1.05
C ALA A 169 -10.05 -11.83 -1.22
N VAL A 170 -11.29 -12.29 -1.00
CA VAL A 170 -12.49 -11.43 -1.05
C VAL A 170 -12.45 -10.29 -0.03
N LYS A 171 -11.85 -10.51 1.15
CA LYS A 171 -11.77 -9.50 2.21
C LYS A 171 -10.67 -8.47 1.97
N THR A 172 -9.59 -8.88 1.31
CA THR A 172 -8.38 -8.06 1.15
C THR A 172 -8.34 -7.32 -0.19
N LEU A 173 -8.79 -7.94 -1.26
CA LEU A 173 -8.69 -7.39 -2.61
C LEU A 173 -9.85 -6.43 -2.91
N ALA A 174 -9.55 -5.35 -3.63
CA ALA A 174 -10.57 -4.51 -4.25
C ALA A 174 -11.39 -5.33 -5.26
N PRO A 175 -12.68 -5.01 -5.50
CA PRO A 175 -13.54 -5.81 -6.38
C PRO A 175 -12.94 -6.08 -7.77
N ASP A 176 -12.40 -5.06 -8.42
CA ASP A 176 -11.80 -5.18 -9.75
C ASP A 176 -10.53 -6.05 -9.75
N THR A 177 -9.74 -5.96 -8.68
CA THR A 177 -8.55 -6.80 -8.49
C THR A 177 -8.94 -8.24 -8.18
N PHE A 178 -10.01 -8.43 -7.40
CA PHE A 178 -10.52 -9.75 -7.07
C PHE A 178 -11.00 -10.51 -8.30
N VAL A 179 -11.72 -9.86 -9.22
CA VAL A 179 -12.18 -10.50 -10.47
C VAL A 179 -10.99 -11.01 -11.27
N LYS A 180 -9.98 -10.15 -11.51
CA LYS A 180 -8.76 -10.54 -12.23
C LYS A 180 -7.98 -11.64 -11.52
N TRP A 181 -7.93 -11.59 -10.19
CA TRP A 181 -7.29 -12.62 -9.38
C TRP A 181 -8.05 -13.95 -9.48
N ALA A 182 -9.38 -13.94 -9.47
CA ALA A 182 -10.21 -15.13 -9.59
C ALA A 182 -10.05 -15.81 -10.96
N GLU A 183 -10.04 -15.03 -12.05
CA GLU A 183 -9.73 -15.55 -13.39
C GLU A 183 -8.35 -16.21 -13.45
N PHE A 184 -7.34 -15.54 -12.86
CA PHE A 184 -5.99 -16.09 -12.74
C PHE A 184 -5.97 -17.37 -11.90
N TYR A 185 -6.67 -17.38 -10.76
CA TYR A 185 -6.77 -18.51 -9.86
C TYR A 185 -7.37 -19.73 -10.56
N ASP A 186 -8.52 -19.57 -11.22
CA ASP A 186 -9.21 -20.65 -11.94
C ASP A 186 -8.34 -21.22 -13.07
N TYR A 187 -7.71 -20.35 -13.88
CA TYR A 187 -6.77 -20.77 -14.92
C TYR A 187 -5.64 -21.63 -14.37
N TRP A 188 -4.99 -21.20 -13.29
CA TRP A 188 -3.89 -21.96 -12.71
C TRP A 188 -4.34 -23.24 -12.02
N HIS A 189 -5.55 -23.28 -11.45
CA HIS A 189 -6.13 -24.49 -10.88
C HIS A 189 -6.44 -25.53 -11.94
N GLU A 190 -7.05 -25.14 -13.05
CA GLU A 190 -7.28 -26.02 -14.21
C GLU A 190 -5.96 -26.57 -14.75
N ARG A 191 -5.01 -25.67 -15.01
CA ARG A 191 -3.69 -26.04 -15.50
C ARG A 191 -2.94 -26.99 -14.56
N SER A 192 -3.03 -26.75 -13.25
CA SER A 192 -2.42 -27.63 -12.25
C SER A 192 -3.06 -29.02 -12.25
N ARG A 193 -4.39 -29.11 -12.38
CA ARG A 193 -5.09 -30.40 -12.50
C ARG A 193 -4.65 -31.18 -13.74
N GLU A 194 -4.54 -30.52 -14.89
CA GLU A 194 -4.07 -31.15 -16.13
C GLU A 194 -2.64 -31.68 -16.01
N ILE A 195 -1.72 -30.88 -15.44
CA ILE A 195 -0.33 -31.28 -15.24
C ILE A 195 -0.26 -32.49 -14.32
N LEU A 196 -0.99 -32.46 -13.19
CA LEU A 196 -1.05 -33.58 -12.25
C LEU A 196 -1.65 -34.83 -12.91
N ALA A 197 -2.72 -34.70 -13.69
CA ALA A 197 -3.32 -35.81 -14.43
C ALA A 197 -2.32 -36.43 -15.43
N THR A 198 -1.61 -35.59 -16.19
CA THR A 198 -0.61 -36.05 -17.18
C THR A 198 0.61 -36.68 -16.50
N CYS A 199 1.04 -36.18 -15.35
CA CYS A 199 2.11 -36.77 -14.55
C CYS A 199 1.68 -38.12 -13.95
N CYS A 200 0.44 -38.26 -13.46
CA CYS A 200 -0.09 -39.52 -12.96
C CYS A 200 -0.21 -40.60 -14.06
N VAL A 201 -0.62 -40.21 -15.28
CA VAL A 201 -0.65 -41.13 -16.43
C VAL A 201 0.77 -41.55 -16.78
N ARG A 202 1.70 -40.60 -16.96
CA ARG A 202 3.12 -40.91 -17.22
C ARG A 202 3.80 -41.75 -16.14
N GLN A 203 3.44 -41.61 -14.86
CA GLN A 203 3.96 -42.46 -13.80
C GLN A 203 3.39 -43.88 -13.86
N LYS A 204 2.13 -44.06 -14.27
CA LYS A 204 1.54 -45.39 -14.50
C LYS A 204 2.18 -46.05 -15.72
N ASP A 205 2.37 -45.29 -16.79
CA ASP A 205 3.04 -45.76 -18.01
C ASP A 205 4.51 -46.07 -17.73
N ALA A 206 5.24 -45.22 -17.00
CA ALA A 206 6.61 -45.49 -16.57
C ALA A 206 6.73 -46.66 -15.58
N LYS A 207 5.67 -46.97 -14.81
CA LYS A 207 5.64 -48.16 -13.93
C LYS A 207 5.25 -49.43 -14.71
N ALA A 208 4.48 -49.31 -15.78
CA ALA A 208 4.23 -50.38 -16.75
C ALA A 208 5.50 -50.64 -17.60
N ASP A 209 6.21 -49.58 -17.94
CA ASP A 209 7.48 -49.58 -18.67
C ASP A 209 8.68 -49.82 -17.76
N ASN A 210 8.57 -49.81 -16.42
CA ASN A 210 9.67 -50.30 -15.55
C ASN A 210 9.81 -51.83 -15.56
N ASN A 211 9.13 -52.49 -16.51
CA ASN A 211 9.55 -53.76 -17.08
C ASN A 211 10.64 -53.61 -18.17
N THR A 212 11.08 -52.38 -18.46
CA THR A 212 12.14 -52.00 -19.40
C THR A 212 12.74 -50.62 -19.00
N VAL A 213 13.88 -50.68 -18.33
CA VAL A 213 14.78 -49.58 -17.90
C VAL A 213 14.96 -48.37 -18.86
N ASP A 214 15.19 -47.21 -18.22
CA ASP A 214 15.86 -45.98 -18.68
C ASP A 214 15.11 -44.95 -19.54
N ALA A 215 14.76 -43.80 -18.93
CA ALA A 215 15.09 -42.45 -19.43
C ALA A 215 14.45 -41.32 -18.59
N LEU A 216 15.22 -40.69 -17.68
CA LEU A 216 14.86 -39.39 -17.09
C LEU A 216 16.06 -38.45 -17.05
N ARG A 217 16.34 -37.77 -18.18
CA ARG A 217 17.11 -36.52 -18.23
C ARG A 217 16.66 -35.66 -19.41
N SER A 218 15.70 -34.76 -19.18
CA SER A 218 15.70 -33.37 -19.67
C SER A 218 14.30 -32.77 -19.59
N ILE A 219 14.09 -31.84 -18.66
CA ILE A 219 13.02 -30.85 -18.77
C ILE A 219 13.62 -29.51 -18.36
N THR A 220 13.90 -28.66 -19.34
CA THR A 220 14.13 -27.23 -19.15
C THR A 220 12.80 -26.47 -19.29
N PRO A 221 12.55 -25.40 -18.52
CA PRO A 221 11.32 -24.62 -18.64
C PRO A 221 11.38 -23.63 -19.81
N VAL A 222 10.25 -23.51 -20.52
CA VAL A 222 10.00 -22.54 -21.61
C VAL A 222 9.67 -21.17 -21.02
N THR A 223 10.40 -20.15 -21.46
CA THR A 223 10.17 -18.73 -21.16
C THR A 223 9.01 -18.19 -22.00
N LEU A 224 8.09 -17.44 -21.39
CA LEU A 224 7.03 -16.71 -22.09
C LEU A 224 7.58 -15.36 -22.59
N THR A 225 7.92 -15.30 -23.87
CA THR A 225 7.94 -14.05 -24.65
C THR A 225 6.66 -13.98 -25.48
N ALA A 226 5.91 -12.88 -25.36
CA ALA A 226 4.89 -12.53 -26.33
C ALA A 226 5.52 -11.59 -27.38
N GLN A 227 5.34 -11.93 -28.65
CA GLN A 227 5.69 -11.07 -29.79
C GLN A 227 4.72 -9.90 -29.93
N SER A 228 5.32 -8.75 -30.24
CA SER A 228 4.87 -7.52 -30.90
C SER A 228 3.47 -6.97 -30.60
#